data_AF-A0A2V8M5H8-F1
#
_entry.id   AF-A0A2V8M5H8-F1
#
_cell.length_a   1.000
_cell.length_b   1.000
_cell.length_c   1.000
_cell.angle_alpha   90.00
_cell.angle_beta   90.00
_cell.angle_gamma   90.00
#
_symmetry.space_group_name_H-M   'P 1'
#
loop_
_entity.id
_entity.type
_entity.pdbx_description
1 polymer ?
#
loop_
_entity_poly.entity_id
_entity_poly.type
_entity_poly.pdbx_seq_one_letter_code
_entity_poly.pdbx_strand_id
1 'polypeptide(L)'
;MQHKARELVIRLPAAPDYAQLCEAIKNLLEQAKGDCDVFVELISEGKLVRMRAHPSLKVQGSAEIEAALHSLSCEVRWEGFAALTRAVAASGAG
;
A
#
# COMPACT_ATOMS: atom_id res chain seq x y z
N MET A 1 -3.25 21.43 3.30
CA MET A 1 -2.05 20.58 3.16
C MET A 1 -2.52 19.18 2.78
N GLN A 2 -2.29 18.73 1.55
CA GLN A 2 -2.58 17.36 1.15
C GLN A 2 -1.47 16.46 1.73
N HIS A 3 -1.83 15.59 2.68
CA HIS A 3 -0.88 14.60 3.18
C HIS A 3 -0.66 13.56 2.08
N LYS A 4 0.57 13.49 1.53
CA LYS A 4 0.93 12.43 0.58
C LYS A 4 1.07 11.13 1.37
N ALA A 5 0.21 10.15 1.07
CA ALA A 5 0.37 8.78 1.58
C ALA A 5 1.74 8.23 1.18
N ARG A 6 2.32 7.38 2.04
CA ARG A 6 3.65 6.78 1.80
C ARG A 6 3.59 5.28 1.58
N GLU A 7 2.43 4.68 1.80
CA GLU A 7 2.25 3.23 1.75
C GLU A 7 1.01 2.91 0.92
N LEU A 8 1.20 2.01 -0.03
CA LEU A 8 0.13 1.34 -0.77
C LEU A 8 -0.10 -0.03 -0.14
N VAL A 9 -1.31 -0.28 0.35
CA VAL A 9 -1.72 -1.58 0.90
C VAL A 9 -2.72 -2.21 -0.05
N ILE A 10 -2.38 -3.40 -0.54
CA ILE A 10 -3.18 -4.18 -1.48
C ILE A 10 -3.64 -5.44 -0.76
N ARG A 11 -4.94 -5.56 -0.48
CA ARG A 11 -5.50 -6.82 -0.01
C ARG A 11 -5.96 -7.65 -1.19
N LEU A 12 -5.39 -8.85 -1.30
CA LEU A 12 -5.73 -9.81 -2.33
C LEU A 12 -7.12 -10.41 -2.05
N PRO A 13 -7.96 -10.58 -3.09
CA PRO A 13 -9.17 -11.37 -2.98
C PRO A 13 -8.84 -12.84 -2.67
N ALA A 14 -9.83 -13.57 -2.14
CA ALA A 14 -9.77 -15.02 -2.13
C ALA A 14 -9.85 -15.53 -3.59
N ALA A 15 -8.72 -15.88 -4.17
CA ALA A 15 -8.61 -16.32 -5.57
C ALA A 15 -8.16 -17.79 -5.66
N PRO A 16 -8.69 -18.58 -6.61
CA PRO A 16 -8.21 -19.94 -6.86
C PRO A 16 -6.83 -19.96 -7.54
N ASP A 17 -6.47 -18.89 -8.26
CA ASP A 17 -5.18 -18.75 -8.94
C ASP A 17 -4.45 -17.47 -8.47
N TYR A 18 -3.76 -17.58 -7.34
CA TYR A 18 -2.94 -16.49 -6.81
C TYR A 18 -1.70 -16.21 -7.68
N ALA A 19 -1.21 -17.17 -8.46
CA ALA A 19 0.01 -16.98 -9.24
C ALA A 19 -0.23 -15.98 -10.37
N GLN A 20 -1.29 -16.19 -11.14
CA GLN A 20 -1.68 -15.30 -12.22
C GLN A 20 -2.06 -13.90 -11.70
N LEU A 21 -2.78 -13.84 -10.58
CA LEU A 21 -3.14 -12.59 -9.93
C LEU A 21 -1.89 -11.80 -9.47
N CYS A 22 -0.95 -12.47 -8.79
CA CYS A 22 0.28 -11.85 -8.33
C CYS A 22 1.14 -11.34 -9.50
N GLU A 23 1.17 -12.07 -10.62
CA GLU A 23 1.87 -11.62 -11.82
C GLU A 23 1.22 -10.38 -12.44
N ALA A 24 -0.11 -10.36 -12.55
CA ALA A 24 -0.85 -9.19 -13.05
C ALA A 24 -0.62 -7.96 -12.18
N ILE A 25 -0.70 -8.11 -10.85
CA ILE A 25 -0.42 -7.04 -9.89
C ILE A 25 1.03 -6.58 -10.02
N LYS A 26 2.00 -7.50 -10.06
CA LYS A 26 3.42 -7.15 -10.21
C LYS A 26 3.66 -6.30 -11.46
N ASN A 27 3.16 -6.75 -12.62
CA ASN A 27 3.32 -6.04 -13.88
C ASN A 27 2.71 -4.64 -13.84
N LEU A 28 1.59 -4.49 -13.15
CA LEU A 28 0.94 -3.20 -12.93
C LEU A 28 1.82 -2.25 -12.09
N LEU A 29 2.33 -2.74 -10.95
CA LEU A 29 3.12 -1.92 -10.02
C LEU A 29 4.48 -1.51 -10.60
N GLU A 30 5.11 -2.37 -11.41
CA GLU A 30 6.39 -2.07 -12.06
C GLU A 30 6.30 -0.93 -13.10
N GLN A 31 5.10 -0.69 -13.65
CA GLN A 31 4.84 0.40 -14.59
C GLN A 31 4.59 1.74 -13.89
N ALA A 32 4.18 1.72 -12.63
CA ALA A 32 3.81 2.91 -11.88
C ALA A 32 4.90 3.33 -10.88
N LYS A 33 6.14 3.55 -11.34
CA LYS A 33 7.28 3.87 -10.46
C LYS A 33 7.07 5.15 -9.65
N GLY A 34 7.37 5.11 -8.35
CA GLY A 34 7.26 6.27 -7.45
C GLY A 34 8.04 6.14 -6.16
N ASP A 35 7.45 6.60 -5.06
CA ASP A 35 8.09 6.68 -3.73
C ASP A 35 7.35 5.93 -2.62
N CYS A 36 6.16 5.40 -2.88
CA CYS A 36 5.37 4.69 -1.88
C CYS A 36 5.84 3.25 -1.71
N ASP A 37 5.95 2.79 -0.47
CA ASP A 37 6.16 1.39 -0.14
C ASP A 37 4.91 0.55 -0.44
N VAL A 38 5.09 -0.70 -0.84
CA VAL A 38 3.98 -1.62 -1.12
C VAL A 38 3.88 -2.69 -0.04
N PHE A 39 2.66 -2.89 0.44
CA PHE A 39 2.28 -3.98 1.32
C PHE A 39 1.18 -4.81 0.67
N VAL A 40 1.27 -6.13 0.85
CA VAL A 40 0.29 -7.10 0.39
C VAL A 40 -0.36 -7.74 1.60
N GLU A 41 -1.68 -7.79 1.61
CA GLU A 41 -2.48 -8.47 2.61
C GLU A 41 -3.21 -9.66 1.99
N LEU A 42 -3.25 -10.78 2.70
CA LEU A 42 -4.09 -11.92 2.34
C LEU A 42 -4.62 -12.61 3.61
N ILE A 43 -5.71 -13.37 3.44
CA ILE A 43 -6.18 -14.27 4.49
C ILE A 43 -5.55 -15.65 4.26
N SER A 44 -4.79 -16.12 5.23
CA SER A 44 -4.25 -17.48 5.25
C SER A 44 -4.66 -18.15 6.56
N GLU A 45 -5.25 -19.33 6.48
CA GLU A 45 -5.73 -20.09 7.66
C GLU A 45 -6.63 -19.26 8.60
N GLY A 46 -7.47 -18.39 8.04
CA GLY A 46 -8.37 -17.52 8.80
C GLY A 46 -7.68 -16.33 9.48
N LYS A 47 -6.38 -16.11 9.24
CA LYS A 47 -5.61 -14.98 9.78
C LYS A 47 -5.24 -14.01 8.67
N LEU A 48 -5.31 -12.72 8.99
CA LEU A 48 -4.78 -11.66 8.12
C LEU A 48 -3.25 -11.66 8.21
N VAL A 49 -2.61 -11.92 7.08
CA VAL A 49 -1.16 -11.84 6.91
C VAL A 49 -0.85 -10.60 6.09
N ARG A 50 0.03 -9.73 6.61
CA ARG A 50 0.55 -8.56 5.91
C ARG A 50 2.03 -8.75 5.62
N MET A 51 2.42 -8.57 4.37
CA MET A 51 3.79 -8.72 3.89
C MET A 51 4.22 -7.43 3.21
N ARG A 52 5.47 -7.02 3.44
CA ARG A 52 6.07 -5.94 2.66
C ARG A 52 6.58 -6.52 1.35
N ALA A 53 6.28 -5.87 0.23
CA ALA A 53 6.91 -6.21 -1.04
C ALA A 53 8.42 -5.88 -0.99
N HIS A 54 9.16 -6.31 -2.02
CA HIS A 54 10.60 -6.03 -2.07
C HIS A 54 10.87 -4.51 -1.95
N PRO A 55 11.83 -4.06 -1.13
CA PRO A 55 12.03 -2.62 -0.85
C PRO A 55 12.34 -1.75 -2.07
N SER A 56 12.79 -2.35 -3.18
CA SER A 56 13.03 -1.65 -4.44
C SER A 56 11.75 -1.39 -5.24
N LEU A 57 10.63 -2.06 -4.93
CA LEU A 57 9.35 -1.83 -5.57
C LEU A 57 8.71 -0.61 -4.91
N LYS A 58 8.79 0.52 -5.60
CA LYS A 58 8.21 1.79 -5.17
C LYS A 58 7.20 2.27 -6.19
N VAL A 59 6.04 2.69 -5.71
CA VAL A 59 4.89 2.97 -6.56
C VAL A 59 4.46 4.42 -6.39
N GLN A 60 4.07 5.06 -7.47
CA GLN A 60 3.46 6.39 -7.45
C GLN A 60 1.96 6.21 -7.27
N GLY A 61 1.40 6.85 -6.23
CA GLY A 61 -0.04 6.88 -6.06
C GLY A 61 -0.71 7.70 -7.16
N SER A 62 -1.75 7.10 -7.76
CA SER A 62 -2.55 7.68 -8.82
C SER A 62 -3.95 7.02 -8.85
N ALA A 63 -4.93 7.71 -9.45
CA ALA A 63 -6.27 7.13 -9.58
C ALA A 63 -6.28 5.93 -10.53
N GLU A 64 -5.37 5.91 -11.51
CA GLU A 64 -5.23 4.84 -12.50
C GLU A 64 -4.75 3.53 -11.85
N ILE A 65 -3.77 3.59 -10.94
CA ILE A 65 -3.29 2.39 -10.25
C ILE A 65 -4.35 1.82 -9.31
N GLU A 66 -5.08 2.68 -8.61
CA GLU A 66 -6.22 2.27 -7.77
C GLU A 66 -7.29 1.57 -8.58
N ALA A 67 -7.73 2.20 -9.68
CA ALA A 67 -8.77 1.65 -10.54
C ALA A 67 -8.37 0.29 -11.14
N ALA A 68 -7.10 0.15 -11.53
CA ALA A 68 -6.59 -1.10 -12.09
C ALA A 68 -6.44 -2.21 -11.04
N LEU A 69 -6.07 -1.89 -9.80
CA LEU A 69 -6.07 -2.87 -8.71
C LEU A 69 -7.50 -3.29 -8.32
N HIS A 70 -8.45 -2.36 -8.33
CA HIS A 70 -9.86 -2.67 -8.10
C HIS A 70 -10.47 -3.55 -9.20
N SER A 71 -10.06 -3.41 -10.46
CA SER A 71 -10.52 -4.29 -11.54
C SER A 71 -10.00 -5.73 -11.39
N LEU A 72 -8.88 -5.92 -10.68
CA LEU A 72 -8.37 -7.22 -10.24
C LEU A 72 -9.02 -7.72 -8.93
N SER A 73 -10.14 -7.10 -8.51
CA SER A 73 -10.86 -7.41 -7.27
C SER A 73 -10.02 -7.24 -5.98
N CYS A 74 -8.96 -6.43 -6.03
CA CYS A 74 -8.19 -6.10 -4.84
C CYS A 74 -8.87 -4.95 -4.07
N GLU A 75 -8.78 -5.01 -2.75
CA GLU A 75 -9.04 -3.83 -1.91
C GLU A 75 -7.74 -3.03 -1.80
N VAL A 76 -7.85 -1.71 -1.95
CA VAL A 76 -6.70 -0.79 -1.91
C VAL A 76 -6.87 0.19 -0.78
N ARG A 77 -5.80 0.41 -0.01
CA ARG A 77 -5.73 1.46 1.01
C ARG A 77 -4.41 2.22 0.90
N TRP A 78 -4.50 3.54 1.07
CA TRP A 78 -3.34 4.41 1.17
C TRP A 78 -3.09 4.76 2.63
N GLU A 79 -1.91 4.42 3.13
CA GLU A 79 -1.51 4.56 4.52
C GLU A 79 -0.21 5.38 4.63
N GLY A 80 0.33 5.50 5.86
CA GLY A 80 1.63 6.15 6.08
C GLY A 80 1.62 7.67 5.85
N PHE A 81 0.49 8.33 6.05
CA PHE A 81 0.43 9.79 6.04
C PHE A 81 1.45 10.35 7.03
N ALA A 82 2.29 11.30 6.57
CA ALA A 82 3.20 12.00 7.48
C ALA A 82 2.35 12.67 8.57
N ALA A 83 2.37 12.10 9.77
CA ALA A 83 1.85 12.76 10.94
C ALA A 83 2.68 14.04 11.11
N LEU A 84 2.01 15.19 11.13
CA LEU A 84 2.60 16.37 11.74
C LEU A 84 2.81 16.01 13.20
N THR A 85 3.99 15.52 13.56
CA THR A 85 4.42 15.45 14.94
C THR A 85 4.44 16.89 15.43
N ARG A 86 3.32 17.32 16.02
CA ARG A 86 3.21 18.61 16.68
C ARG A 86 4.10 18.49 17.91
N ALA A 87 5.36 18.90 17.77
CA ALA A 87 6.25 19.11 18.89
C ALA A 87 5.60 20.15 19.80
N VAL A 88 4.95 19.71 20.87
CA VAL A 88 4.63 20.59 21.99
C VAL A 88 5.91 20.65 22.81
N ALA A 89 6.76 21.61 22.48
CA ALA A 89 7.77 22.10 23.40
C ALA A 89 7.02 22.76 24.57
N ALA A 90 6.77 22.01 25.62
CA ALA A 90 6.41 22.59 26.91
C ALA A 90 7.71 23.05 27.59
N SER A 91 8.17 24.23 27.18
CA SER A 91 8.96 25.10 28.03
C SER A 91 8.11 25.43 29.26
N GLY A 92 8.54 25.03 30.45
CA GLY A 92 7.81 25.29 31.68
C GLY A 92 8.73 25.14 32.88
N ALA A 93 9.55 26.16 33.08
CA ALA A 93 10.27 26.38 34.33
C ALA A 93 9.29 26.48 35.51
N GLY A 94 9.67 25.86 36.62
CA GLY A 94 9.04 25.98 37.93
C GLY A 94 9.99 25.42 38.96
#